data_AF-A0A661QB69-F1
#
_entry.id   AF-A0A661QB69-F1
#
_cell.length_a   1.000
_cell.length_b   1.000
_cell.length_c   1.000
_cell.angle_alpha   90.00
_cell.angle_beta   90.00
_cell.angle_gamma   90.00
#
_symmetry.space_group_name_H-M   'P 1'
#
loop_
_entity.id
_entity.type
_entity.pdbx_description
1 polymer ?
#
loop_
_entity_poly.entity_id
_entity_poly.type
_entity_poly.pdbx_seq_one_letter_code
_entity_poly.pdbx_strand_id
1 'polypeptide(L)' 'MAISSKEARETHYWLRLLRDSKLFKDIDFSTAISRCEELIRILTAIVKTAQEKQY' A
#
# COMPACT_ATOMS: atom_id res chain seq x y z
N MET A 1 4.24 -6.57 -13.89
CA MET A 1 4.00 -6.57 -12.43
C MET A 1 3.38 -5.24 -11.94
N ALA A 2 2.27 -4.79 -12.55
CA ALA A 2 1.70 -3.47 -12.25
C ALA A 2 0.41 -3.53 -11.41
N ILE A 3 -0.38 -4.59 -11.55
CA ILE A 3 -1.69 -4.74 -10.90
C ILE A 3 -1.54 -4.70 -9.37
N SER A 4 -0.73 -5.59 -8.77
CA SER A 4 -0.55 -5.63 -7.30
C SER A 4 -0.04 -4.30 -6.73
N SER A 5 0.82 -3.58 -7.46
CA SER A 5 1.30 -2.26 -7.03
C SER A 5 0.23 -1.17 -7.11
N LYS A 6 -0.72 -1.29 -8.05
CA LYS A 6 -1.89 -0.41 -8.17
C LYS A 6 -2.88 -0.69 -7.04
N GLU A 7 -3.27 -1.95 -6.86
CA GLU A 7 -4.22 -2.37 -5.81
C GLU A 7 -3.73 -2.03 -4.40
N ALA A 8 -2.42 -2.19 -4.13
CA ALA A 8 -1.84 -1.82 -2.84
C ALA A 8 -1.91 -0.30 -2.58
N ARG A 9 -1.66 0.52 -3.61
CA ARG A 9 -1.77 1.99 -3.50
C ARG A 9 -3.22 2.45 -3.31
N GLU A 10 -4.17 1.81 -3.98
CA GLU A 10 -5.59 2.09 -3.82
C GLU A 10 -6.08 1.70 -2.41
N THR A 11 -5.68 0.52 -1.91
CA THR A 11 -5.97 0.10 -0.53
C THR A 11 -5.40 1.09 0.49
N HIS A 12 -4.15 1.50 0.31
CA HIS A 12 -3.51 2.49 1.19
C HIS A 12 -4.26 3.84 1.18
N TYR A 13 -4.76 4.27 0.02
CA TYR A 13 -5.61 5.46 -0.08
C TYR A 13 -6.91 5.29 0.71
N TRP A 14 -7.64 4.19 0.53
CA TRP A 14 -8.89 3.95 1.25
C TRP A 14 -8.69 3.87 2.77
N LEU A 15 -7.62 3.24 3.25
CA LEU A 15 -7.31 3.20 4.69
C LEU A 15 -7.07 4.59 5.28
N ARG A 16 -6.36 5.46 4.55
CA ARG A 16 -6.15 6.85 4.96
C ARG A 16 -7.46 7.65 4.95
N LEU A 17 -8.28 7.46 3.92
CA LEU A 17 -9.60 8.10 3.85
C LEU A 17 -10.49 7.68 5.01
N LEU A 18 -10.53 6.38 5.33
CA LEU A 18 -11.30 5.85 6.45
C LEU A 18 -10.84 6.45 7.79
N ARG A 19 -9.53 6.50 8.03
CA ARG A 19 -8.96 7.19 9.20
C ARG A 19 -9.38 8.66 9.26
N ASP A 20 -9.23 9.38 8.16
CA ASP A 20 -9.45 10.83 8.11
C ASP A 20 -10.95 11.19 8.14
N SER A 21 -11.83 10.27 7.73
CA SER A 21 -13.28 10.42 7.80
C SER A 21 -13.83 10.44 9.23
N LYS A 22 -13.08 9.93 10.22
CA LYS A 22 -13.49 9.82 11.63
C LYS A 22 -14.83 9.09 11.85
N LEU A 23 -15.25 8.26 10.88
CA LEU A 23 -16.49 7.47 10.96
C LEU A 23 -16.41 6.36 12.01
N PHE A 24 -15.21 5.84 12.27
CA PHE A 24 -14.95 4.78 13.23
C PHE A 24 -14.06 5.31 14.35
N LYS A 25 -14.63 5.54 15.54
CA LYS A 25 -13.89 6.09 16.70
C LYS A 25 -13.01 5.07 17.40
N ASP A 26 -13.39 3.79 17.37
CA ASP A 26 -12.73 2.72 18.13
C ASP A 26 -11.82 1.84 17.25
N ILE A 27 -11.64 2.20 15.98
CA ILE A 27 -10.78 1.46 15.05
C ILE A 27 -9.54 2.29 14.77
N ASP A 28 -8.38 1.77 15.16
CA ASP A 28 -7.09 2.34 14.78
C ASP A 28 -6.61 1.74 13.46
N PHE A 29 -6.59 2.58 12.41
CA PHE A 29 -6.08 2.21 11.09
C PHE A 29 -4.56 2.38 10.95
N SER A 30 -3.86 2.95 11.94
CA SER A 30 -2.42 3.27 11.86
C SER A 30 -1.56 2.07 11.50
N THR A 31 -1.83 0.92 12.14
CA THR A 31 -1.11 -0.33 11.90
C THR A 31 -1.37 -0.85 10.49
N ALA A 32 -2.63 -0.85 10.03
CA ALA A 32 -2.98 -1.29 8.68
C ALA A 32 -2.34 -0.40 7.60
N ILE A 33 -2.34 0.92 7.80
CA ILE A 33 -1.69 1.89 6.92
C ILE A 33 -0.19 1.61 6.82
N SER A 34 0.49 1.44 7.96
CA SER A 34 1.93 1.17 8.02
C SER A 34 2.30 -0.15 7.33
N ARG A 35 1.52 -1.22 7.55
CA ARG A 35 1.69 -2.51 6.87
C ARG A 35 1.49 -2.40 5.36
N CYS A 36 0.49 -1.64 4.93
CA CYS A 36 0.24 -1.41 3.51
C CYS A 36 1.41 -0.64 2.85
N GLU A 37 2.00 0.33 3.55
CA GLU A 37 3.19 1.05 3.10
C GLU A 37 4.44 0.14 3.00
N GLU A 38 4.64 -0.80 3.93
CA GLU A 38 5.66 -1.85 3.81
C GLU A 38 5.45 -2.70 2.54
N LEU A 39 4.22 -3.14 2.28
CA LEU A 39 3.88 -3.92 1.07
C LEU A 39 4.16 -3.14 -0.22
N ILE A 40 3.81 -1.85 -0.28
CA ILE A 40 4.10 -1.00 -1.44
C ILE A 40 5.61 -0.92 -1.69
N ARG A 41 6.42 -0.78 -0.63
CA ARG A 41 7.89 -0.74 -0.73
C ARG A 41 8.47 -2.05 -1.28
N ILE A 42 8.02 -3.18 -0.75
CA ILE A 42 8.45 -4.51 -1.22
C ILE A 42 8.07 -4.72 -2.69
N LEU A 43 6.81 -4.45 -3.05
CA LEU A 43 6.33 -4.58 -4.44
C LEU A 43 7.12 -3.68 -5.38
N THR A 44 7.44 -2.45 -4.95
CA THR A 44 8.25 -1.52 -5.74
C THR A 44 9.67 -2.05 -5.96
N ALA A 45 10.31 -2.61 -4.93
CA ALA A 45 11.62 -3.23 -5.06
C ALA A 45 11.60 -4.44 -6.00
N ILE A 46 10.57 -5.29 -5.92
CA ILE A 46 10.38 -6.43 -6.83
C ILE A 46 10.23 -5.95 -8.28
N VAL A 47 9.42 -4.92 -8.53
CA VAL A 47 9.22 -4.39 -9.88
C VAL A 47 10.54 -3.85 -10.45
N LYS A 48 11.28 -3.05 -9.67
CA LYS A 48 12.57 -2.49 -10.09
C LYS A 48 13.57 -3.59 -10.45
N THR A 49 13.76 -4.55 -9.54
CA THR A 49 14.71 -5.66 -9.75
C THR A 49 14.32 -6.58 -10.91
N ALA A 50 13.02 -6.79 -11.14
CA ALA A 50 12.53 -7.56 -12.28
C ALA A 50 12.75 -6.84 -13.62
N GLN A 51 12.67 -5.51 -13.64
CA GLN A 51 12.94 -4.69 -14.82
C GLN A 51 14.45 -4.59 -15.12
N GLU A 52 15.30 -4.51 -14.10
CA GLU A 52 16.76 -4.46 -14.24
C GLU A 52 17.34 -5.76 -14.82
N LYS A 53 16.75 -6.92 -14.51
CA LYS A 53 17.17 -8.24 -15.03
C LYS A 53 16.76 -8.54 -16.48
N GLN A 54 16.06 -7.64 -17.16
CA GLN A 54 15.65 -7.83 -18.57
C GLN A 54 16.74 -7.44 -19.60
N TYR A 55 17.98 -7.19 -19.17
CA TYR A 55 19.13 -6.89 -20.03
C TYR A 55 20.28 -7.87 -19.79
#